data_AF-A0A2Z2HPZ7-F1
#
_entry.id   AF-A0A2Z2HPZ7-F1
#
_cell.length_a   1.000
_cell.length_b   1.000
_cell.length_c   1.000
_cell.angle_alpha   90.00
_cell.angle_beta   90.00
_cell.angle_gamma   90.00
#
_symmetry.space_group_name_H-M   'P 1'
#
loop_
_entity.id
_entity.type
_entity.pdbx_description
1 polymer ?
#
loop_
_entity_poly.entity_id
_entity_poly.type
_entity_poly.pdbx_seq_one_letter_code
_entity_poly.pdbx_strand_id
1 'polypeptide(L)' 'MDVPTDRLLIMLIVATGFAVVVGGWAAGIVHAEATGFEEVGLRIGIGALFFVVLLGVWRVFSGIDEERSQG' A
#
# COMPACT_ATOMS: atom_id res chain seq x y z
N MET A 1 -17.89 -13.03 11.12
CA MET A 1 -16.76 -12.13 10.84
C MET A 1 -17.37 -10.78 10.48
N ASP A 2 -17.64 -9.96 11.49
CA ASP A 2 -17.98 -8.56 11.28
C ASP A 2 -16.66 -7.79 11.34
N VAL A 3 -15.96 -7.69 10.21
CA VAL A 3 -14.89 -6.70 10.11
C VAL A 3 -15.59 -5.34 10.14
N PRO A 4 -15.29 -4.45 11.10
CA PRO A 4 -15.97 -3.18 11.21
C PRO A 4 -15.86 -2.43 9.88
N THR A 5 -16.98 -2.06 9.27
CA THR A 5 -17.02 -1.34 7.98
C THR A 5 -16.14 -0.09 7.99
N ASP A 6 -16.03 0.57 9.15
CA ASP A 6 -15.18 1.75 9.37
C ASP A 6 -13.70 1.45 9.17
N ARG A 7 -13.24 0.28 9.60
CA ARG A 7 -11.85 -0.15 9.45
C ARG A 7 -11.52 -0.45 7.99
N LEU A 8 -12.46 -1.04 7.24
CA LEU A 8 -12.31 -1.25 5.80
C LEU A 8 -12.28 0.08 5.04
N LEU A 9 -13.12 1.05 5.42
CA LEU A 9 -13.12 2.38 4.82
C LEU A 9 -11.81 3.14 5.06
N ILE A 10 -11.29 3.12 6.30
CA ILE A 10 -10.00 3.75 6.61
C ILE A 10 -8.87 3.08 5.82
N MET A 11 -8.85 1.75 5.79
CA MET A 11 -7.86 1.00 5.00
C MET A 11 -7.92 1.35 3.53
N LEU A 12 -9.13 1.46 2.96
CA LEU A 12 -9.35 1.85 1.57
C LEU A 12 -8.80 3.26 1.30
N ILE A 13 -9.11 4.23 2.16
CA ILE A 13 -8.64 5.62 2.03
C ILE A 13 -7.11 5.66 2.10
N VAL A 14 -6.50 5.03 3.10
CA VAL A 14 -5.04 5.00 3.28
C VAL A 14 -4.37 4.31 2.11
N ALA A 15 -4.87 3.15 1.68
CA ALA A 15 -4.33 2.40 0.55
C ALA A 15 -4.41 3.22 -0.75
N THR A 16 -5.55 3.88 -1.00
CA THR A 16 -5.75 4.69 -2.21
C THR A 16 -4.88 5.94 -2.18
N GLY A 17 -4.81 6.65 -1.05
CA GLY A 17 -3.95 7.82 -0.89
C GLY A 17 -2.47 7.47 -1.08
N PHE A 18 -2.02 6.38 -0.47
CA PHE A 18 -0.65 5.88 -0.65
C PHE A 18 -0.38 5.46 -2.10
N ALA A 19 -1.33 4.79 -2.76
CA ALA A 19 -1.22 4.39 -4.16
C ALA A 19 -1.09 5.60 -5.10
N VAL A 20 -1.85 6.67 -4.88
CA VAL A 20 -1.80 7.88 -5.71
C VAL A 20 -0.47 8.60 -5.51
N VAL A 21 -0.06 8.81 -4.25
CA VAL A 21 1.19 9.52 -3.94
C VAL A 21 2.40 8.73 -4.43
N VAL A 22 2.52 7.47 -4.04
CA VAL A 22 3.68 6.64 -4.38
C VAL A 22 3.64 6.23 -5.84
N GLY A 23 2.47 5.88 -6.38
CA GLY A 23 2.33 5.53 -7.80
C GLY A 23 2.67 6.70 -8.72
N GLY A 24 2.21 7.92 -8.40
CA GLY A 24 2.57 9.12 -9.16
C GLY A 24 4.06 9.43 -9.12
N TRP A 25 4.68 9.35 -7.94
CA TRP A 25 6.12 9.59 -7.77
C TRP A 25 6.97 8.51 -8.44
N ALA A 26 6.60 7.24 -8.26
CA ALA A 26 7.35 6.10 -8.79
C ALA A 26 7.22 6.00 -10.31
N ALA A 27 6.05 6.28 -10.89
CA ALA A 27 5.89 6.33 -12.34
C ALA A 27 6.77 7.43 -12.97
N GLY A 28 6.87 8.59 -12.32
CA GLY A 28 7.75 9.69 -12.77
C GLY A 28 9.23 9.32 -12.76
N ILE A 29 9.71 8.69 -11.69
CA ILE A 29 11.12 8.26 -11.57
C ILE A 29 11.46 7.16 -12.57
N VAL A 30 10.60 6.14 -12.67
CA VAL A 30 10.81 5.02 -13.60
C VAL A 30 10.93 5.53 -15.04
N HIS A 31 10.09 6.49 -15.43
CA HIS A 31 10.11 7.06 -16.77
C HIS A 31 11.29 8.02 -17.02
N ALA A 32 11.85 8.61 -15.95
CA ALA A 32 12.99 9.51 -16.03
C ALA A 32 14.35 8.78 -16.10
N GLU A 33 14.47 7.62 -15.46
CA GLU A 33 15.77 6.95 -15.29
C GLU A 33 15.97 5.67 -16.12
N ALA A 34 14.91 4.97 -16.52
CA ALA A 34 15.04 3.66 -17.16
C ALA A 34 14.40 3.62 -18.56
N THR A 35 15.14 3.13 -19.55
CA THR A 35 14.61 2.83 -20.89
C THR A 35 14.76 1.34 -21.20
N GLY A 36 13.67 0.66 -21.57
CA GLY A 36 13.70 -0.74 -22.01
C GLY A 36 13.34 -1.76 -20.92
N PHE A 37 14.05 -2.90 -20.87
CA PHE A 37 13.72 -4.01 -19.96
C PHE A 37 13.88 -3.68 -18.46
N GLU A 38 14.74 -2.72 -18.12
CA GLU A 38 14.93 -2.23 -16.75
C GLU A 38 13.68 -1.53 -16.20
N GLU A 39 12.92 -0.85 -17.08
CA GLU A 39 11.66 -0.18 -16.73
C GLU A 39 10.62 -1.19 -16.23
N VAL A 40 10.55 -2.36 -16.85
CA VAL A 40 9.63 -3.44 -16.48
C VAL A 40 10.01 -4.03 -15.13
N GLY A 41 11.30 -4.30 -14.91
CA GLY A 41 11.80 -4.81 -13.64
C GLY A 41 11.51 -3.85 -12.48
N LEU A 42 11.77 -2.56 -12.68
CA LEU A 42 11.47 -1.50 -11.70
C LEU A 42 9.97 -1.41 -11.37
N ARG A 43 9.10 -1.44 -12.39
CA ARG A 43 7.63 -1.42 -12.16
C ARG A 43 7.16 -2.60 -11.35
N ILE A 44 7.66 -3.80 -11.65
CA ILE A 44 7.31 -5.01 -10.90
C ILE A 44 7.83 -4.91 -9.46
N GLY A 45 9.07 -4.43 -9.28
CA GLY A 45 9.66 -4.23 -7.95
C GLY A 45 8.87 -3.23 -7.09
N ILE A 46 8.51 -2.08 -7.67
CA ILE A 46 7.67 -1.07 -7.02
C ILE A 46 6.29 -1.64 -6.65
N GLY A 47 5.67 -2.40 -7.57
CA GLY A 47 4.40 -3.07 -7.31
C GLY A 47 4.49 -4.07 -6.15
N ALA A 48 5.52 -4.91 -6.12
CA ALA A 48 5.75 -5.85 -5.04
C ALA A 48 5.97 -5.14 -3.69
N LEU A 49 6.80 -4.08 -3.68
CA LEU A 49 7.04 -3.26 -2.49
C LEU A 49 5.75 -2.62 -1.98
N PHE A 50 4.91 -2.10 -2.88
CA PHE A 50 3.61 -1.53 -2.53
C PHE A 50 2.72 -2.55 -1.81
N PHE A 51 2.64 -3.79 -2.30
CA PHE A 51 1.90 -4.86 -1.64
C PHE A 51 2.46 -5.20 -0.25
N VAL A 52 3.79 -5.24 -0.09
CA VAL A 52 4.43 -5.46 1.21
C VAL A 52 4.04 -4.37 2.21
N VAL A 53 4.02 -3.10 1.79
CA VAL A 53 3.60 -1.98 2.64
C VAL A 53 2.12 -2.11 3.03
N LEU A 54 1.24 -2.43 2.08
CA LEU A 54 -0.19 -2.65 2.37
C LEU A 54 -0.40 -3.75 3.40
N LEU A 55 0.29 -4.88 3.29
CA LEU A 55 0.23 -5.96 4.25
C LEU A 55 0.75 -5.54 5.63
N GLY A 56 1.82 -4.75 5.67
CA GLY A 56 2.35 -4.17 6.92
C GLY A 56 1.33 -3.27 7.62
N VAL A 57 0.73 -2.34 6.88
CA VAL A 57 -0.32 -1.44 7.38
C VAL A 57 -1.52 -2.25 7.88
N TRP A 58 -1.98 -3.23 7.10
CA TRP A 58 -3.06 -4.13 7.51
C TRP A 58 -2.77 -4.80 8.84
N ARG A 59 -1.56 -5.32 9.03
CA ARG A 59 -1.14 -6.00 10.26
C ARG A 59 -1.14 -5.05 11.47
N VAL A 60 -0.63 -3.83 11.30
CA VAL A 60 -0.62 -2.81 12.37
C VAL A 60 -2.05 -2.44 12.79
N PHE A 61 -2.91 -2.13 11.82
CA PHE A 61 -4.32 -1.81 12.11
C PHE A 61 -5.06 -2.99 12.75
N SER A 62 -4.74 -4.22 12.34
CA SER A 62 -5.31 -5.42 12.96
C SER A 62 -4.97 -5.54 14.45
N GLY A 63 -3.71 -5.29 14.82
CA GLY A 63 -3.28 -5.34 16.22
C GLY A 63 -3.96 -4.28 17.08
N ILE A 64 -4.04 -3.04 16.60
CA ILE A 64 -4.67 -1.93 17.33
C ILE A 64 -6.16 -2.22 17.61
N ASP A 65 -6.87 -2.78 16.62
CA ASP A 65 -8.29 -3.10 16.73
C ASP A 65 -8.55 -4.23 17.73
N GLU A 66 -7.67 -5.24 17.74
CA GLU A 66 -7.74 -6.38 18.67
C GLU A 66 -7.44 -5.98 20.12
N GLU A 67 -6.52 -5.04 20.31
CA GLU A 67 -6.17 -4.49 21.63
C GLU A 67 -7.28 -3.59 22.19
N ARG A 68 -8.00 -2.86 21.33
CA ARG A 68 -9.16 -2.04 21.70
C ARG A 68 -10.40 -2.85 22.06
N SER A 69 -10.53 -4.07 21.55
CA SER A 69 -11.65 -4.98 21.82
C SER A 69 -11.53 -5.69 23.18
N GLN A 70 -10.33 -5.74 23.76
CA GLN A 70 -10.04 -6.42 25.03
C GLN A 70 -9.98 -5.49 26.26
N GLY A 71 -10.12 -4.17 26.09
CA GLY A 71 -10.15 -3.18 27.17
C GLY A 71 -11.49 -2.50 27.31
#